data_AF-A0A510V1F5-F1
#
_entry.id   AF-A0A510V1F5-F1
#
_cell.length_a   1.000
_cell.length_b   1.000
_cell.length_c   1.000
_cell.angle_alpha   90.00
_cell.angle_beta   90.00
_cell.angle_gamma   90.00
#
_symmetry.space_group_name_H-M   'P 1'
#
loop_
_entity.id
_entity.type
_entity.pdbx_description
1 polymer ?
#
loop_
_entity_poly.entity_id
_entity_poly.type
_entity_poly.pdbx_seq_one_letter_code
_entity_poly.pdbx_strand_id
1 'polypeptide(L)'
;MLATLLVVVLLVAGPLVAYLWRTTDEWRASSEDWEDLARGTAVELERTQGDLAAAQRTLDDTRDQLATAQERITELADEKAQLGDDSAAQQQLADYQARVSQAAGKVATALATCIAGQSQLIGYMDDADSYEPDVLARFREDVDALCGQATEANEQLQHELEP
;
A
#
# COMPACT_ATOMS: atom_id res chain seq x y z
N MET A 1 24.56 -107.34 14.44
CA MET A 1 24.11 -106.17 15.26
C MET A 1 24.67 -104.84 14.77
N LEU A 2 25.97 -104.70 14.49
CA LEU A 2 26.55 -103.43 14.00
C LEU A 2 26.00 -102.98 12.63
N ALA A 3 25.92 -103.88 11.65
CA ALA A 3 25.40 -103.55 10.32
C ALA A 3 23.93 -103.10 10.35
N THR A 4 23.08 -103.74 11.16
CA THR A 4 21.66 -103.37 11.32
C THR A 4 21.51 -102.02 12.01
N LEU A 5 22.32 -101.72 13.02
CA LEU A 5 22.35 -100.41 13.67
C LEU A 5 22.76 -99.30 12.70
N LEU A 6 23.80 -99.55 11.89
CA LEU A 6 24.29 -98.60 10.91
C LEU A 6 23.25 -98.27 9.84
N VAL A 7 22.51 -99.27 9.36
CA VAL A 7 21.40 -99.08 8.41
C VAL A 7 20.26 -98.26 9.03
N VAL A 8 19.87 -98.55 10.27
CA VAL A 8 18.82 -97.77 10.97
C VAL A 8 19.25 -96.32 11.17
N VAL A 9 20.50 -96.07 11.57
CA VAL A 9 21.03 -94.71 11.72
C VAL A 9 21.03 -93.95 10.39
N LEU A 10 21.45 -94.59 9.29
CA LEU A 10 21.42 -93.97 7.96
C LEU A 10 20.01 -93.63 7.50
N LEU A 11 19.04 -94.51 7.76
CA LEU A 11 17.64 -94.28 7.40
C LEU A 11 17.00 -93.13 8.19
N VAL A 12 17.47 -92.85 9.41
CA VAL A 12 16.97 -91.72 10.23
C VAL A 12 17.74 -90.43 9.95
N ALA A 13 19.06 -90.51 9.78
CA ALA A 13 19.93 -89.35 9.56
C ALA A 13 19.67 -88.68 8.21
N GLY A 14 19.43 -89.45 7.15
CA GLY A 14 19.15 -88.91 5.81
C GLY A 14 17.96 -87.95 5.78
N PRO A 15 16.76 -88.37 6.23
CA PRO A 15 15.58 -87.51 6.30
C PRO A 15 15.76 -86.30 7.22
N LEU A 16 16.46 -86.44 8.35
CA LEU A 16 16.76 -85.33 9.26
C LEU A 16 17.63 -84.26 8.60
N VAL A 17 18.69 -84.67 7.90
CA VAL A 17 19.56 -83.75 7.15
C VAL A 17 18.77 -83.05 6.05
N ALA A 18 17.93 -83.77 5.29
CA ALA A 18 17.11 -83.18 4.25
C ALA A 18 16.09 -82.17 4.81
N TYR A 19 15.45 -82.49 5.94
CA TYR A 19 14.53 -81.58 6.63
C TYR A 19 15.23 -80.32 7.11
N LEU A 20 16.36 -80.46 7.82
CA LEU A 20 17.14 -79.33 8.31
C LEU A 20 17.64 -78.45 7.18
N TRP A 21 18.04 -79.04 6.05
CA TRP A 21 18.50 -78.29 4.90
C TRP A 21 17.37 -77.45 4.29
N ARG A 22 16.19 -78.05 4.12
CA ARG A 22 15.00 -77.33 3.63
C ARG A 22 14.59 -76.20 4.56
N THR A 23 14.52 -76.44 5.86
CA THR A 23 14.16 -75.39 6.82
C THR A 23 15.20 -74.28 6.83
N THR A 24 16.49 -74.61 6.71
CA THR A 24 17.55 -73.59 6.67
C THR A 24 17.44 -72.73 5.41
N ASP A 25 17.09 -73.34 4.27
CA ASP A 25 16.90 -72.62 3.00
C ASP A 25 15.69 -71.68 3.07
N GLU A 26 14.55 -72.16 3.58
CA GLU A 26 13.34 -71.35 3.81
C GLU A 26 13.62 -70.18 4.79
N TRP A 27 14.40 -70.43 5.85
CA TRP A 27 14.81 -69.38 6.79
C TRP A 27 15.76 -68.35 6.15
N ARG A 28 16.68 -68.78 5.28
CA ARG A 28 17.56 -67.85 4.55
C ARG A 28 16.75 -66.97 3.61
N ALA A 29 15.89 -67.57 2.80
CA ALA A 29 15.03 -66.83 1.87
C ALA A 29 14.15 -65.81 2.62
N SER A 30 13.52 -66.22 3.72
CA SER A 30 12.72 -65.27 4.52
C SER A 30 13.58 -64.15 5.12
N SER A 31 14.79 -64.45 5.58
CA SER A 31 15.68 -63.44 6.17
C SER A 31 16.12 -62.41 5.12
N GLU A 32 16.41 -62.85 3.90
CA GLU A 32 16.73 -61.99 2.76
C GLU A 32 15.53 -61.09 2.38
N ASP A 33 14.33 -61.66 2.29
CA ASP A 33 13.10 -60.89 2.02
C ASP A 33 12.83 -59.80 3.09
N TRP A 34 13.02 -60.14 4.37
CA TRP A 34 12.87 -59.17 5.46
C TRP A 34 13.91 -58.06 5.41
N GLU A 35 15.15 -58.40 5.06
CA GLU A 35 16.23 -57.42 4.93
C GLU A 35 15.97 -56.48 3.76
N ASP A 36 15.51 -57.00 2.62
CA ASP A 36 15.15 -56.21 1.45
C ASP A 36 13.95 -55.29 1.73
N LEU A 37 12.92 -55.80 2.43
CA LEU A 37 11.78 -54.99 2.86
C LEU A 37 12.19 -53.90 3.85
N ALA A 38 13.04 -54.22 4.82
CA ALA A 38 13.55 -53.25 5.79
C ALA A 38 14.39 -52.17 5.10
N ARG A 39 15.27 -52.54 4.17
CA ARG A 39 16.07 -51.60 3.36
C ARG A 39 15.18 -50.73 2.48
N GLY A 40 14.18 -51.32 1.81
CA GLY A 40 13.22 -50.57 1.00
C GLY A 40 12.42 -49.56 1.81
N THR A 41 11.89 -49.98 2.96
CA THR A 41 11.15 -49.12 3.89
C THR A 41 12.02 -48.00 4.46
N ALA A 42 13.30 -48.29 4.77
CA ALA A 42 14.23 -47.28 5.25
C ALA A 42 14.50 -46.19 4.20
N VAL A 43 14.68 -46.57 2.93
CA VAL A 43 14.85 -45.63 1.82
C VAL A 43 13.60 -44.77 1.61
N GLU A 44 12.42 -45.37 1.67
CA GLU A 44 11.15 -44.62 1.53
C GLU A 44 10.91 -43.67 2.70
N LEU A 45 11.26 -44.08 3.91
CA LEU A 45 11.20 -43.26 5.11
C LEU A 45 12.17 -42.06 5.02
N GLU A 46 13.41 -42.29 4.60
CA GLU A 46 14.41 -41.22 4.40
C GLU A 46 13.93 -40.23 3.33
N ARG A 47 13.39 -40.74 2.22
CA ARG A 47 12.79 -39.91 1.16
C ARG A 47 11.63 -39.06 1.69
N THR A 48 10.69 -39.66 2.42
CA THR A 48 9.52 -38.98 2.96
C THR A 48 9.91 -37.92 3.98
N GLN A 49 10.91 -38.18 4.82
CA GLN A 49 11.48 -37.18 5.74
C GLN A 49 12.14 -36.02 4.98
N GLY A 50 12.87 -36.32 3.90
CA GLY A 50 13.45 -35.31 3.01
C GLY A 50 12.39 -34.42 2.35
N ASP A 51 11.34 -35.02 1.81
CA ASP A 51 10.21 -34.30 1.19
C ASP A 51 9.47 -33.43 2.22
N LEU A 52 9.26 -33.93 3.44
CA LEU A 52 8.68 -33.15 4.55
C LEU A 52 9.55 -31.95 4.92
N ALA A 53 10.87 -32.15 5.08
CA ALA A 53 11.80 -31.07 5.39
C ALA A 53 11.89 -30.02 4.26
N ALA A 54 11.75 -30.44 3.01
CA ALA A 54 11.66 -29.53 1.87
C ALA A 54 10.35 -28.72 1.88
N ALA A 55 9.21 -29.39 2.09
CA ALA A 55 7.91 -28.73 2.17
C ALA A 55 7.83 -27.73 3.34
N GLN A 56 8.42 -28.06 4.50
CA GLN A 56 8.52 -27.15 5.64
C GLN A 56 9.32 -25.89 5.29
N ARG A 57 10.50 -26.05 4.66
CA ARG A 57 11.30 -24.90 4.20
C ARG A 57 10.54 -24.01 3.22
N THR A 58 9.85 -24.58 2.23
CA THR A 58 9.03 -23.80 1.30
C THR A 58 7.90 -23.06 2.01
N LEU A 59 7.27 -23.69 3.01
CA LEU A 59 6.20 -23.09 3.78
C LEU A 59 6.70 -21.94 4.67
N ASP A 60 7.89 -22.06 5.24
CA ASP A 60 8.51 -20.96 6.00
C ASP A 60 8.92 -19.81 5.07
N ASP A 61 9.57 -20.09 3.93
CA ASP A 61 9.93 -19.08 2.93
C ASP A 61 8.70 -18.31 2.41
N THR A 62 7.59 -19.02 2.17
CA THR A 62 6.35 -18.38 1.69
C THR A 62 5.66 -17.56 2.77
N ARG A 63 5.77 -17.94 4.05
CA ARG A 63 5.29 -17.13 5.18
C ARG A 63 6.10 -15.85 5.33
N ASP A 64 7.42 -15.94 5.21
CA ASP A 64 8.30 -14.78 5.27
C ASP A 64 8.00 -13.81 4.11
N GLN A 65 7.86 -14.32 2.89
CA GLN A 65 7.46 -13.52 1.74
C GLN A 65 6.10 -12.86 1.94
N LEU A 66 5.13 -13.58 2.51
CA LEU A 66 3.81 -13.03 2.81
C LEU A 66 3.89 -11.92 3.87
N ALA A 67 4.69 -12.10 4.92
CA ALA A 67 4.90 -11.09 5.95
C ALA A 67 5.53 -9.81 5.37
N THR A 68 6.60 -9.95 4.57
CA THR A 68 7.23 -8.82 3.87
C THR A 68 6.26 -8.12 2.91
N ALA A 69 5.43 -8.88 2.19
CA ALA A 69 4.43 -8.29 1.29
C ALA A 69 3.37 -7.51 2.07
N GLN A 70 2.90 -8.01 3.21
CA GLN A 70 1.93 -7.31 4.07
C GLN A 70 2.51 -6.03 4.67
N GLU A 71 3.77 -6.05 5.13
CA GLU A 71 4.47 -4.87 5.62
C GLU A 71 4.54 -3.80 4.53
N ARG A 72 4.94 -4.18 3.31
CA ARG A 72 5.03 -3.25 2.18
C ARG A 72 3.67 -2.72 1.71
N ILE A 73 2.62 -3.53 1.77
CA ILE A 73 1.25 -3.08 1.49
C ILE A 73 0.82 -2.04 2.52
N THR A 74 1.15 -2.26 3.80
CA THR A 74 0.82 -1.33 4.88
C THR A 74 1.59 -0.02 4.72
N GLU A 75 2.89 -0.07 4.44
CA GLU A 75 3.72 1.10 4.16
C GLU A 75 3.18 1.91 2.97
N LEU A 76 2.83 1.25 1.87
CA LEU A 76 2.22 1.91 0.69
C LEU A 76 0.84 2.51 1.00
N ALA A 77 0.05 1.88 1.88
CA ALA A 77 -1.23 2.42 2.31
C ALA A 77 -1.04 3.69 3.15
N ASP A 78 -0.06 3.69 4.06
CA ASP A 78 0.29 4.84 4.89
C ASP A 78 0.86 5.99 4.04
N GLU A 79 1.75 5.70 3.09
CA GLU A 79 2.29 6.68 2.15
C GLU A 79 1.18 7.31 1.30
N LYS A 80 0.23 6.51 0.81
CA LYS A 80 -0.92 7.01 0.05
C LYS A 80 -1.83 7.89 0.90
N ALA A 81 -2.03 7.56 2.17
CA ALA A 81 -2.81 8.39 3.09
C ALA A 81 -2.13 9.75 3.31
N GLN A 82 -0.82 9.76 3.60
CA GLN A 82 -0.04 10.99 3.76
C GLN A 82 -0.05 11.87 2.51
N LEU A 83 0.17 11.28 1.33
CA LEU A 83 0.10 12.02 0.06
C LEU A 83 -1.31 12.59 -0.21
N GLY A 84 -2.35 11.88 0.22
CA GLY A 84 -3.74 12.36 0.16
C GLY A 84 -3.96 13.59 1.03
N ASP A 85 -3.50 13.53 2.28
CA ASP A 85 -3.61 14.64 3.23
C ASP A 85 -2.80 15.86 2.79
N ASP A 86 -1.57 15.66 2.31
CA ASP A 86 -0.72 16.71 1.77
C ASP A 86 -1.34 17.38 0.53
N SER A 87 -1.91 16.58 -0.38
CA SER A 87 -2.61 17.11 -1.55
C SER A 87 -3.85 17.93 -1.15
N ALA A 88 -4.63 17.46 -0.16
CA ALA A 88 -5.80 18.17 0.32
C ALA A 88 -5.42 19.51 0.98
N ALA A 89 -4.36 19.50 1.81
CA ALA A 89 -3.84 20.71 2.44
C ALA A 89 -3.30 21.72 1.40
N GLN A 90 -2.55 21.25 0.41
CA GLN A 90 -2.06 22.09 -0.69
C GLN A 90 -3.20 22.69 -1.52
N GLN A 91 -4.25 21.90 -1.80
CA GLN A 91 -5.42 22.38 -2.53
C GLN A 91 -6.18 23.44 -1.72
N GLN A 92 -6.34 23.24 -0.41
CA GLN A 92 -6.96 24.24 0.47
C GLN A 92 -6.16 25.55 0.52
N LEU A 93 -4.82 25.46 0.58
CA LEU A 93 -3.92 26.62 0.50
C LEU A 93 -4.03 27.35 -0.84
N ALA A 94 -4.03 26.62 -1.96
CA ALA A 94 -4.18 27.19 -3.30
C ALA A 94 -5.54 27.86 -3.48
N ASP A 95 -6.62 27.23 -3.03
CA ASP A 95 -7.97 27.80 -3.07
C ASP A 95 -8.08 29.06 -2.20
N TYR A 96 -7.48 29.04 -1.01
CA TYR A 96 -7.41 30.22 -0.14
C TYR A 96 -6.63 31.36 -0.81
N GLN A 97 -5.46 31.08 -1.38
CA GLN A 97 -4.67 32.07 -2.11
C GLN A 97 -5.41 32.61 -3.33
N ALA A 98 -6.16 31.78 -4.05
CA ALA A 98 -6.96 32.19 -5.19
C ALA A 98 -8.09 33.16 -4.77
N ARG A 99 -8.81 32.86 -3.68
CA ARG A 99 -9.84 33.75 -3.12
C ARG A 99 -9.24 35.09 -2.69
N VAL A 100 -8.19 35.07 -1.89
CA VAL A 100 -7.51 36.29 -1.42
C VAL A 100 -6.98 37.12 -2.59
N SER A 101 -6.36 36.49 -3.59
CA SER A 101 -5.84 37.20 -4.78
C SER A 101 -6.97 37.82 -5.61
N GLN A 102 -8.10 37.12 -5.76
CA GLN A 102 -9.26 37.64 -6.47
C GLN A 102 -9.89 38.82 -5.72
N ALA A 103 -10.04 38.72 -4.40
CA ALA A 103 -10.56 39.79 -3.56
C ALA A 103 -9.61 41.00 -3.55
N ALA A 104 -8.30 40.81 -3.41
CA ALA A 104 -7.29 41.86 -3.52
C ALA A 104 -7.32 42.54 -4.90
N GLY A 105 -7.52 41.77 -5.97
CA GLY A 105 -7.68 42.31 -7.33
C GLY A 105 -8.89 43.22 -7.46
N LYS A 106 -10.05 42.81 -6.92
CA LYS A 106 -11.27 43.64 -6.89
C LYS A 106 -11.05 44.96 -6.14
N VAL A 107 -10.40 44.90 -4.97
CA VAL A 107 -10.07 46.09 -4.18
C VAL A 107 -9.14 47.02 -4.95
N ALA A 108 -8.07 46.49 -5.55
CA ALA A 108 -7.12 47.29 -6.33
C ALA A 108 -7.78 47.98 -7.53
N THR A 109 -8.66 47.27 -8.26
CA THR A 109 -9.43 47.85 -9.36
C THR A 109 -10.37 48.95 -8.87
N ALA A 110 -11.15 48.70 -7.83
CA ALA A 110 -12.11 49.68 -7.31
C ALA A 110 -11.40 50.92 -6.76
N LEU A 111 -10.27 50.76 -6.08
CA LEU A 111 -9.44 51.86 -5.60
C LEU A 111 -8.89 52.70 -6.77
N ALA A 112 -8.40 52.04 -7.83
CA ALA A 112 -7.91 52.74 -9.03
C ALA A 112 -9.01 53.56 -9.71
N THR A 113 -10.23 53.02 -9.81
CA THR A 113 -11.38 53.74 -10.39
C THR A 113 -11.82 54.92 -9.52
N CYS A 114 -11.84 54.76 -8.19
CA CYS A 114 -12.12 55.85 -7.25
C CYS A 114 -11.07 56.97 -7.36
N ILE A 115 -9.78 56.65 -7.41
CA ILE A 115 -8.69 57.65 -7.57
C ILE A 115 -8.81 58.37 -8.91
N ALA A 116 -9.11 57.66 -10.00
CA ALA A 116 -9.31 58.27 -11.32
C ALA A 116 -10.52 59.23 -11.33
N GLY A 117 -11.64 58.83 -10.72
CA GLY A 117 -12.82 59.67 -10.57
C GLY A 117 -12.57 60.93 -9.74
N GLN A 118 -11.86 60.80 -8.61
CA GLN A 118 -11.46 61.95 -7.79
C GLN A 118 -10.52 62.91 -8.51
N SER A 119 -9.54 62.40 -9.27
CA SER A 119 -8.64 63.23 -10.08
C SER A 119 -9.40 64.04 -11.13
N GLN A 120 -10.38 63.41 -11.79
CA GLN A 120 -11.23 64.07 -12.78
C GLN A 120 -12.16 65.11 -12.15
N LEU A 121 -12.69 64.86 -10.94
CA LEU A 121 -13.46 65.84 -10.18
C LEU A 121 -12.61 67.07 -9.82
N ILE A 122 -11.35 66.88 -9.40
CA ILE A 122 -10.42 67.98 -9.12
C ILE A 122 -10.21 68.83 -10.38
N GLY A 123 -10.02 68.20 -11.54
CA GLY A 123 -9.91 68.90 -12.82
C GLY A 123 -11.14 69.74 -13.17
N TYR A 124 -12.34 69.23 -12.93
CA TYR A 124 -13.58 70.00 -13.12
C TYR A 124 -13.73 71.16 -12.14
N MET A 125 -13.21 71.03 -10.92
CA MET A 125 -13.21 72.12 -9.94
C MET A 125 -12.20 73.23 -10.27
N ASP A 126 -11.12 72.90 -10.97
CA ASP A 126 -10.12 73.87 -11.46
C ASP A 126 -10.67 74.73 -12.62
N ASP A 127 -11.70 74.24 -13.32
CA ASP A 127 -12.31 74.87 -14.50
C ASP A 127 -13.84 75.04 -14.32
N ALA A 128 -14.27 75.30 -13.08
CA ALA A 128 -15.67 75.21 -12.64
C ALA A 128 -16.63 76.21 -13.32
N ASP A 129 -16.13 77.35 -13.81
CA ASP A 129 -16.93 78.35 -14.53
C ASP A 129 -17.40 77.87 -15.91
N SER A 130 -16.82 76.77 -16.41
CA SER A 130 -17.06 76.19 -17.73
C SER A 130 -18.18 75.11 -17.73
N TYR A 131 -18.70 74.71 -16.57
CA TYR A 131 -19.62 73.58 -16.42
C TYR A 131 -20.91 73.94 -15.67
N GLU A 132 -22.02 73.29 -16.05
CA GLU A 132 -23.31 73.49 -15.38
C GLU A 132 -23.31 72.85 -13.96
N PRO A 133 -23.89 73.52 -12.95
CA PRO A 133 -23.84 73.09 -11.56
C PRO A 133 -24.52 71.74 -11.28
N ASP A 134 -25.53 71.39 -12.07
CA ASP A 134 -26.24 70.11 -12.03
C ASP A 134 -25.42 68.94 -12.59
N VAL A 135 -24.51 69.19 -13.54
CA VAL A 135 -23.55 68.20 -14.05
C VAL A 135 -22.48 67.90 -13.00
N LEU A 136 -21.98 68.94 -12.32
CA LEU A 136 -21.03 68.80 -11.21
C LEU A 136 -21.62 68.04 -10.02
N ALA A 137 -22.90 68.25 -9.70
CA ALA A 137 -23.58 67.54 -8.63
C ALA A 137 -23.72 66.04 -8.91
N ARG A 138 -24.14 65.68 -10.14
CA ARG A 138 -24.26 64.28 -10.57
C ARG A 138 -22.91 63.57 -10.60
N PHE A 139 -21.87 64.23 -11.09
CA PHE A 139 -20.54 63.65 -11.13
C PHE A 139 -19.96 63.39 -9.73
N ARG A 140 -20.25 64.26 -8.75
CA ARG A 140 -19.90 64.00 -7.34
C ARG A 140 -20.61 62.78 -6.78
N GLU A 141 -21.91 62.61 -7.05
CA GLU A 141 -22.65 61.40 -6.68
C GLU A 141 -22.04 60.14 -7.31
N ASP A 142 -21.66 60.19 -8.58
CA ASP A 142 -21.04 59.06 -9.28
C ASP A 142 -19.67 58.67 -8.67
N VAL A 143 -18.84 59.67 -8.34
CA VAL A 143 -17.54 59.44 -7.67
C VAL A 143 -17.72 58.89 -6.25
N ASP A 144 -18.67 59.42 -5.47
CA ASP A 144 -18.99 58.91 -4.13
C ASP A 144 -19.50 57.46 -4.20
N ALA A 145 -20.36 57.14 -5.17
CA ALA A 145 -20.86 55.78 -5.37
C ALA A 145 -19.71 54.80 -5.74
N LEU A 146 -18.78 55.23 -6.60
CA LEU A 146 -17.59 54.46 -6.96
C LEU A 146 -16.64 54.23 -5.77
N CYS A 147 -16.39 55.26 -4.98
CA CYS A 147 -15.56 55.15 -3.78
C CYS A 147 -16.24 54.35 -2.65
N GLY A 148 -17.57 54.40 -2.57
CA GLY A 148 -18.37 53.52 -1.71
C GLY A 148 -18.21 52.04 -2.08
N GLN A 149 -18.31 51.70 -3.36
CA GLN A 149 -18.08 50.33 -3.83
C GLN A 149 -16.65 49.84 -3.56
N ALA A 150 -15.65 50.71 -3.66
CA ALA A 150 -14.27 50.37 -3.31
C ALA A 150 -14.09 50.08 -1.81
N THR A 151 -14.81 50.82 -0.96
CA THR A 151 -14.81 50.62 0.49
C THR A 151 -15.50 49.31 0.85
N GLU A 152 -16.67 49.03 0.26
CA GLU A 152 -17.43 47.79 0.47
C GLU A 152 -16.65 46.56 0.00
N ALA A 153 -15.95 46.65 -1.15
CA ALA A 153 -15.06 45.59 -1.62
C ALA A 153 -13.89 45.33 -0.65
N ASN A 154 -13.40 46.37 0.03
CA ASN A 154 -12.32 46.25 1.02
C ASN A 154 -12.84 45.65 2.34
N GLU A 155 -14.03 46.04 2.80
CA GLU A 155 -14.69 45.41 3.95
C GLU A 155 -14.95 43.91 3.71
N GLN A 156 -15.38 43.56 2.50
CA GLN A 156 -15.61 42.18 2.10
C GLN A 156 -14.30 41.37 2.06
N LEU A 157 -13.19 41.96 1.61
CA LEU A 157 -11.85 41.36 1.72
C LEU A 157 -11.41 41.20 3.18
N GLN A 158 -11.64 42.19 4.04
CA GLN A 158 -11.29 42.08 5.46
C GLN A 158 -12.05 40.95 6.14
N HIS A 159 -13.32 40.74 5.79
CA HIS A 159 -14.12 39.64 6.31
C HIS A 159 -13.62 38.25 5.82
N GLU A 160 -13.11 38.14 4.59
CA GLU A 160 -12.48 36.91 4.09
C GLU A 160 -11.11 36.60 4.73
N LEU A 161 -10.49 37.58 5.39
CA LEU A 161 -9.19 37.46 6.07
C LEU A 161 -9.32 37.23 7.59
N GLU A 162 -10.51 37.38 8.16
CA GLU A 162 -10.80 37.05 9.56
C GLU A 162 -10.96 35.51 9.71
N PRO A 163 -10.28 34.87 10.69
CA PRO A 163 -10.27 33.42 10.88
C PRO A 163 -11.56 32.83 11.46
#